data_AF-A0A5E4CYA7-F1
#
_entry.id   AF-A0A5E4CYA7-F1
#
_cell.length_a   1.000
_cell.length_b   1.000
_cell.length_c   1.000
_cell.angle_alpha   90.00
_cell.angle_beta   90.00
_cell.angle_gamma   90.00
#
_symmetry.space_group_name_H-M   'P 1'
#
loop_
_entity.id
_entity.type
_entity.pdbx_description
1 polymer ?
#
loop_
_entity_poly.entity_id
_entity_poly.type
_entity_poly.pdbx_seq_one_letter_code
_entity_poly.pdbx_strand_id
1 'polypeptide(L)' 'ACEDMVMSQSPDLLAVSAGDMVTSSCKSSQSLLSIQKDYMAWNQQKPGQFPGFCTPGRPPGELGLPRGSYA' A
#
# COMPACT_ATOMS: atom_id res chain seq x y z
N ALA A 1 26.61 9.23 -9.97
CA ALA A 1 25.39 9.55 -10.74
C ALA A 1 24.19 9.13 -9.91
N CYS A 2 23.07 9.85 -9.95
CA CYS A 2 21.83 9.40 -9.33
C CYS A 2 21.15 8.46 -10.33
N GLU A 3 20.93 7.21 -9.93
CA GLU A 3 20.25 6.22 -10.75
C GLU A 3 18.76 6.23 -10.43
N ASP A 4 17.91 6.11 -11.45
CA ASP A 4 16.46 6.11 -11.29
C ASP A 4 15.97 4.76 -10.72
N MET A 5 15.07 4.83 -9.74
CA MET A 5 14.53 3.66 -9.06
C MET A 5 13.09 3.46 -9.50
N VAL A 6 12.87 2.39 -10.25
CA VAL A 6 11.56 2.05 -10.81
C VAL A 6 10.89 1.01 -9.92
N MET A 7 9.64 1.28 -9.54
CA MET A 7 8.80 0.39 -8.76
C MET A 7 7.71 -0.22 -9.65
N SER A 8 7.59 -1.55 -9.65
CA SER A 8 6.54 -2.29 -10.35
C SER A 8 5.68 -3.04 -9.33
N GLN A 9 4.36 -2.93 -9.45
CA GLN A 9 3.41 -3.62 -8.57
C GLN A 9 2.63 -4.68 -9.36
N SER A 10 2.17 -5.73 -8.69
CA SER A 10 1.33 -6.75 -9.32
C SER A 10 0.41 -7.41 -8.29
N PRO A 11 -0.87 -7.67 -8.62
CA PRO A 11 -1.54 -7.32 -9.89
C PRO A 11 -1.86 -5.82 -9.98
N ASP A 12 -1.94 -5.28 -11.20
CA ASP A 12 -2.27 -3.86 -11.42
C ASP A 12 -3.70 -3.52 -10.99
N LEU A 13 -4.63 -4.43 -11.28
CA LEU A 13 -6.03 -4.34 -10.89
C LEU A 13 -6.54 -5.75 -10.58
N LEU A 14 -7.24 -5.89 -9.47
CA LEU A 14 -7.89 -7.14 -9.08
C LEU A 14 -9.27 -6.83 -8.52
N ALA A 15 -10.30 -7.46 -9.08
CA ALA A 15 -11.65 -7.43 -8.53
C ALA A 15 -11.78 -8.53 -7.48
N VAL A 16 -12.24 -8.16 -6.28
CA VAL A 16 -12.30 -9.07 -5.13
C VAL A 16 -13.61 -8.87 -4.37
N SER A 17 -14.07 -9.92 -3.69
CA SER A 17 -15.24 -9.89 -2.83
C SER A 17 -14.85 -9.52 -1.40
N ALA A 18 -15.82 -9.03 -0.62
CA ALA A 18 -15.59 -8.72 0.79
C ALA A 18 -15.23 -9.99 1.56
N GLY A 19 -14.08 -9.98 2.24
CA GLY A 19 -13.55 -11.13 2.98
C GLY A 19 -12.47 -11.91 2.24
N ASP A 20 -12.24 -11.63 0.94
CA ASP A 20 -11.18 -12.26 0.17
C ASP A 20 -9.79 -11.77 0.64
N MET A 21 -8.84 -12.69 0.75
CA MET A 21 -7.45 -12.35 1.02
C MET A 21 -6.75 -12.01 -0.29
N VAL A 22 -6.09 -10.85 -0.32
CA VAL A 22 -5.35 -10.38 -1.49
C VAL A 22 -3.88 -10.23 -1.14
N THR A 23 -3.02 -10.73 -2.03
CA THR A 23 -1.58 -10.49 -1.98
C THR A 23 -1.21 -9.57 -3.14
N SER A 24 -0.61 -8.43 -2.82
CA SER A 24 0.05 -7.56 -3.79
C SER A 24 1.55 -7.70 -3.63
N SER A 25 2.26 -7.72 -4.74
CA SER A 25 3.72 -7.78 -4.81
C SER A 25 4.25 -6.45 -5.33
N CYS A 26 5.40 -6.03 -4.80
CA CYS A 26 6.10 -4.84 -5.24
C CYS A 26 7.57 -5.20 -5.47
N LYS A 27 8.10 -4.81 -6.63
CA LYS A 27 9.49 -5.06 -7.01
C LYS A 27 10.14 -3.74 -7.39
N SER A 28 11.35 -3.52 -6.89
CA SER A 28 12.20 -2.38 -7.26
C SER A 28 13.28 -2.81 -8.24
N SER A 29 13.69 -1.89 -9.12
CA SER A 29 14.84 -2.08 -10.00
C SER A 29 16.18 -2.09 -9.25
N GLN A 30 16.22 -1.54 -8.04
CA GLN A 30 17.43 -1.41 -7.23
C GLN A 30 17.19 -1.91 -5.80
N SER A 31 18.27 -2.18 -5.06
CA SER A 31 18.17 -2.58 -3.66
C SER A 31 17.62 -1.43 -2.82
N LEU A 32 16.49 -1.66 -2.18
CA LEU A 32 15.88 -0.76 -1.19
C LEU A 32 16.38 -1.02 0.24
N LEU A 33 17.25 -2.02 0.40
CA LEU A 33 17.90 -2.36 1.65
C LEU A 33 19.23 -1.60 1.75
N SER A 34 19.36 -0.75 2.76
CA SER A 34 20.64 -0.11 3.10
C SER A 34 21.02 -0.38 4.55
N ILE A 35 22.16 -1.04 4.76
CA ILE A 35 22.88 -1.30 6.03
C ILE A 35 21.97 -1.46 7.29
N GLN A 36 20.81 -2.14 7.17
CA GLN A 36 19.78 -2.39 8.22
C GLN A 36 18.48 -1.55 8.14
N LYS A 37 18.16 -0.90 7.03
CA LYS A 37 16.88 -0.20 6.82
C LYS A 37 16.23 -0.58 5.51
N ASP A 38 14.97 -1.00 5.60
CA ASP A 38 14.04 -1.08 4.48
C ASP A 38 13.33 0.26 4.31
N TYR A 39 13.35 0.80 3.09
CA TYR A 39 12.66 2.04 2.73
C TYR A 39 11.30 1.80 2.03
N MET A 40 10.76 0.58 2.11
CA MET A 40 9.47 0.24 1.50
C MET A 40 8.30 0.51 2.45
N ALA A 41 7.26 1.19 1.94
CA ALA A 41 6.00 1.43 2.64
C ALA A 41 4.80 1.19 1.70
N TRP A 42 3.74 0.58 2.24
CA TRP A 42 2.49 0.35 1.54
C TRP A 42 1.47 1.43 1.89
N ASN A 43 0.86 2.04 0.86
CA ASN A 43 -0.17 3.06 1.02
C ASN A 43 -1.47 2.58 0.37
N GLN A 44 -2.59 2.80 1.06
CA GLN A 44 -3.92 2.50 0.53
C GLN A 44 -4.63 3.80 0.16
N GLN A 45 -4.84 4.03 -1.14
CA GLN A 45 -5.63 5.16 -1.62
C GLN A 45 -7.10 4.73 -1.79
N LYS A 46 -8.02 5.46 -1.17
CA LYS A 46 -9.46 5.23 -1.35
C LYS A 46 -9.98 6.19 -2.42
N PRO A 47 -10.64 5.69 -3.49
CA PRO A 47 -11.25 6.55 -4.49
C PRO A 47 -12.22 7.54 -3.83
N GLY A 48 -12.01 8.84 -4.05
CA GLY A 48 -12.90 9.88 -3.54
C GLY A 48 -12.65 10.33 -2.09
N GLN A 49 -11.66 9.80 -1.37
CA GLN A 49 -11.20 10.44 -0.12
C GLN A 49 -10.16 11.50 -0.44
N PHE A 50 -10.57 12.76 -0.39
CA PHE A 50 -9.65 13.88 -0.35
C PHE A 50 -8.81 13.78 0.94
N PRO A 51 -7.47 13.83 0.88
CA PRO A 51 -6.62 13.76 2.07
C PRO A 51 -6.83 15.03 2.91
N GLY A 52 -7.82 15.00 3.81
CA GLY A 52 -8.07 16.11 4.74
C GLY A 52 -9.50 16.29 5.24
N PHE A 53 -10.53 15.71 4.61
CA PHE A 53 -11.91 15.88 5.10
C PHE A 53 -12.34 14.73 6.02
N CYS A 54 -12.00 14.86 7.30
CA CYS A 54 -12.73 14.20 8.36
C CYS A 54 -14.06 14.95 8.56
N THR A 55 -15.17 14.41 8.05
CA THR A 55 -16.51 14.88 8.44
C THR A 55 -16.74 14.57 9.93
N PRO A 56 -16.93 15.57 10.82
CA PRO A 56 -17.24 15.33 12.22
C PRO A 56 -18.54 14.52 12.31
N GLY A 57 -18.52 13.40 13.04
CA GLY A 57 -19.72 12.60 13.31
C GLY A 57 -19.93 11.36 12.44
N ARG A 58 -19.03 11.04 11.49
CA ARG A 58 -19.05 9.73 10.83
C ARG A 58 -18.09 8.77 11.55
N PRO A 59 -18.55 7.62 12.07
CA PRO A 59 -17.62 6.61 12.56
C PRO A 59 -16.69 6.22 11.41
N PRO A 60 -15.39 6.00 11.66
CA PRO A 60 -14.50 5.42 10.67
C PRO A 60 -15.18 4.14 10.15
N GLY A 61 -15.62 4.16 8.89
CA GLY A 61 -16.14 2.96 8.26
C GLY A 61 -15.08 1.88 8.41
N GLU A 62 -15.48 0.77 9.04
CA GLU A 62 -14.66 -0.32 9.54
C GLU A 62 -13.38 -0.46 8.71
N LEU A 63 -12.28 -0.03 9.32
CA LEU A 63 -10.96 -0.01 8.72
C LEU A 63 -10.58 -1.47 8.49
N GLY A 64 -10.91 -1.98 7.31
CA GLY A 64 -10.31 -3.20 6.76
C GLY A 64 -8.82 -2.95 6.57
N LEU A 65 -8.09 -2.90 7.69
CA LEU A 65 -6.64 -2.96 7.72
C LEU A 65 -6.29 -4.29 7.05
N PRO A 66 -5.56 -4.31 5.92
CA PRO A 66 -4.84 -5.52 5.59
C PRO A 66 -3.95 -5.80 6.80
N ARG A 67 -4.19 -6.92 7.50
CA ARG A 67 -3.24 -7.46 8.48
C ARG A 67 -1.99 -7.85 7.69
N GLY A 68 -1.14 -6.88 7.42
CA GLY A 68 0.22 -7.10 6.99
C GLY A 68 0.97 -7.70 8.16
N SER A 69 1.10 -9.02 8.15
CA SER A 69 2.05 -9.71 9.01
C SER A 69 3.44 -9.41 8.45
N TYR A 70 4.28 -8.72 9.22
CA TYR A 70 5.71 -8.67 8.94
C TYR A 70 6.29 -10.07 9.22
N ALA A 71 6.92 -10.65 8.21
CA ALA A 71 7.89 -11.72 8.34
C ALA A 71 9.17 -11.27 7.63
#